data_AF-T0KIY8-F1
#
_entry.id   AF-T0KIY8-F1
#
_cell.length_a   1.000
_cell.length_b   1.000
_cell.length_c   1.000
_cell.angle_alpha   90.00
_cell.angle_beta   90.00
_cell.angle_gamma   90.00
#
_symmetry.space_group_name_H-M   'P 1'
#
loop_
_entity.id
_entity.type
_entity.pdbx_description
1 polymer ?
#
loop_
_entity_poly.entity_id
_entity_poly.type
_entity_poly.pdbx_seq_one_letter_code
_entity_poly.pdbx_strand_id
1 'polypeptide(L)'
;MVDYSVDSPIRLFESGSILFYLAEKFGAFLPAEQPARAETINWLMWQMGSAPFVGGGFGHFFAYAPFKIEYAIDRYAMETKRQLHVLDTHLADRKYLIGDDYTIADMVVWPWYGGLINGAYDAREFLNLSEYRHLERWTKCIAERLAVKRGCIVNRSTGEPGTFLRERHDAADFDRAGQGQSLNGIIDKQASAPPARSG
;
A
#
# COMPACT_ATOMS: atom_id res chain seq x y z
N MET A 1 -6.00 -3.80 -15.96
CA MET A 1 -4.76 -3.54 -16.72
C MET A 1 -4.81 -4.38 -18.00
N VAL A 2 -4.17 -3.94 -19.09
CA VAL A 2 -4.01 -4.76 -20.31
C VAL A 2 -2.55 -4.72 -20.71
N ASP A 3 -1.96 -5.89 -20.94
CA ASP A 3 -0.60 -6.02 -21.48
C ASP A 3 -0.65 -6.13 -23.00
N TYR A 4 -0.01 -5.17 -23.67
CA TYR A 4 0.08 -5.08 -25.14
C TYR A 4 1.46 -5.46 -25.68
N SER A 5 2.40 -5.92 -24.84
CA SER A 5 3.76 -6.24 -25.32
C SER A 5 3.89 -7.62 -25.97
N VAL A 6 2.78 -8.32 -26.21
CA VAL A 6 2.68 -9.65 -26.81
C VAL A 6 1.66 -9.61 -27.95
N ASP A 7 1.72 -10.58 -28.87
CA ASP A 7 0.91 -10.59 -30.11
C ASP A 7 -0.60 -10.50 -29.85
N SER A 8 -1.09 -11.11 -28.77
CA SER A 8 -2.49 -11.08 -28.35
C SER A 8 -2.63 -10.38 -27.01
N PRO A 9 -3.29 -9.20 -26.93
CA PRO A 9 -3.39 -8.45 -25.69
C PRO A 9 -3.97 -9.25 -24.52
N ILE A 10 -3.30 -9.22 -23.37
CA ILE A 10 -3.69 -9.98 -22.17
C ILE A 10 -4.41 -9.06 -21.20
N ARG A 11 -5.66 -9.38 -20.87
CA ARG A 11 -6.45 -8.64 -19.87
C ARG A 11 -6.14 -9.16 -18.47
N LEU A 12 -5.85 -8.25 -17.56
CA LEU A 12 -5.49 -8.56 -16.17
C LEU A 12 -6.35 -7.74 -15.21
N PHE A 13 -6.90 -8.44 -14.22
CA PHE A 13 -7.70 -7.90 -13.13
C PHE A 13 -7.23 -8.53 -11.81
N GLU A 14 -7.66 -7.98 -10.67
CA GLU A 14 -7.08 -8.21 -9.33
C GLU A 14 -5.62 -7.74 -9.18
N SER A 15 -5.36 -6.94 -8.16
CA SER A 15 -4.02 -6.38 -7.90
C SER A 15 -2.97 -7.47 -7.64
N GLY A 16 -3.33 -8.51 -6.88
CA GLY A 16 -2.45 -9.64 -6.62
C GLY A 16 -2.09 -10.43 -7.88
N SER A 17 -3.08 -10.68 -8.75
CA SER A 17 -2.86 -11.36 -10.03
C SER A 17 -2.00 -10.53 -10.99
N ILE A 18 -2.22 -9.21 -11.05
CA ILE A 18 -1.41 -8.27 -11.82
C ILE A 18 0.06 -8.30 -11.36
N LEU A 19 0.31 -8.19 -10.04
CA LEU A 19 1.67 -8.23 -9.49
C LEU A 19 2.36 -9.57 -9.77
N PHE A 20 1.64 -10.68 -9.57
CA PHE A 20 2.15 -12.02 -9.85
C PHE A 20 2.53 -12.19 -11.32
N TYR A 21 1.63 -11.80 -12.23
CA TYR A 21 1.89 -11.84 -13.68
C TYR A 21 3.13 -11.03 -14.08
N LEU A 22 3.26 -9.80 -13.58
CA LEU A 22 4.42 -8.95 -13.88
C LEU A 22 5.72 -9.52 -13.30
N ALA A 23 5.67 -10.07 -12.08
CA ALA A 23 6.83 -10.68 -11.45
C ALA A 23 7.34 -11.90 -12.24
N GLU A 24 6.44 -12.75 -12.73
CA GLU A 24 6.81 -13.89 -13.58
C GLU A 24 7.32 -13.45 -14.95
N LYS A 25 6.60 -12.53 -15.61
CA LYS A 25 6.96 -12.03 -16.94
C LYS A 25 8.38 -11.43 -16.98
N PHE A 26 8.77 -10.73 -15.92
CA PHE A 26 10.06 -10.03 -15.87
C PHE A 26 11.11 -10.73 -14.98
N GLY A 27 10.76 -11.84 -14.33
CA GLY A 27 11.68 -12.57 -13.45
C GLY A 27 12.18 -11.74 -12.26
N ALA A 28 11.33 -10.88 -11.70
CA ALA A 28 11.71 -9.92 -10.66
C ALA A 28 10.70 -9.87 -9.51
N PHE A 29 11.17 -9.60 -8.29
CA PHE A 29 10.35 -9.41 -7.08
C PHE A 29 9.52 -10.63 -6.61
N LEU A 30 9.75 -11.81 -7.21
CA LEU A 30 9.23 -13.08 -6.77
C LEU A 30 10.38 -14.09 -6.82
N PRO A 31 10.84 -14.63 -5.69
CA PRO A 31 11.89 -15.65 -5.69
C PRO A 31 11.55 -16.82 -6.63
N ALA A 32 12.56 -17.31 -7.35
CA ALA A 32 12.40 -18.46 -8.24
C ALA A 32 12.34 -19.77 -7.44
N GLU A 33 13.18 -19.88 -6.41
CA GLU A 33 13.39 -21.11 -5.66
C GLU A 33 12.56 -21.19 -4.38
N GLN A 34 12.29 -22.43 -3.97
CA GLN A 34 11.71 -22.72 -2.67
C GLN A 34 12.78 -22.64 -1.57
N PRO A 35 12.40 -22.32 -0.31
CA PRO A 35 11.05 -22.08 0.19
C PRO A 35 10.54 -20.63 0.02
N ALA A 36 11.40 -19.69 -0.35
CA ALA A 36 11.08 -18.26 -0.38
C ALA A 36 9.94 -17.91 -1.35
N ARG A 37 9.84 -18.64 -2.48
CA ARG A 37 8.73 -18.47 -3.44
C ARG A 37 7.38 -18.77 -2.78
N ALA A 38 7.26 -19.90 -2.07
CA ALA A 38 6.04 -20.26 -1.38
C ALA A 38 5.69 -19.24 -0.27
N GLU A 39 6.68 -18.78 0.50
CA GLU A 39 6.44 -17.78 1.55
C GLU A 39 5.94 -16.45 0.96
N THR A 40 6.49 -16.02 -0.18
CA THR A 40 6.04 -14.82 -0.91
C THR A 40 4.58 -14.95 -1.32
N ILE A 41 4.19 -16.10 -1.86
CA ILE A 41 2.81 -16.38 -2.28
C ILE A 41 1.86 -16.43 -1.07
N ASN A 42 2.30 -17.02 0.05
CA ASN A 42 1.50 -17.05 1.27
C ASN A 42 1.14 -15.64 1.75
N TRP A 43 2.12 -14.72 1.78
CA TRP A 43 1.87 -13.32 2.17
C TRP A 43 1.01 -12.56 1.15
N LEU A 44 1.22 -12.79 -0.15
CA LEU A 44 0.38 -12.24 -1.21
C LEU A 44 -1.09 -12.65 -0.99
N MET A 45 -1.35 -13.94 -0.79
CA MET A 45 -2.71 -14.46 -0.59
C MET A 45 -3.30 -14.04 0.76
N TRP A 46 -2.49 -14.00 1.82
CA TRP A 46 -2.89 -13.43 3.12
C TRP A 46 -3.36 -11.98 2.95
N GLN A 47 -2.65 -11.17 2.17
CA GLN A 47 -3.06 -9.79 1.94
C GLN A 47 -4.39 -9.72 1.17
N MET A 48 -4.53 -10.49 0.09
CA MET A 48 -5.76 -10.51 -0.71
C MET A 48 -6.99 -10.90 0.13
N GLY A 49 -6.82 -11.81 1.11
CA GLY A 49 -7.87 -12.21 2.03
C GLY A 49 -8.10 -11.27 3.22
N SER A 50 -7.09 -10.49 3.63
CA SER A 50 -7.15 -9.64 4.84
C SER A 50 -7.61 -8.22 4.55
N ALA A 51 -7.16 -7.62 3.44
CA ALA A 51 -7.48 -6.23 3.09
C ALA A 51 -8.99 -5.90 3.03
N PRO A 52 -9.90 -6.80 2.61
CA PRO A 52 -11.34 -6.55 2.68
C PRO A 52 -11.85 -6.24 4.10
N PHE A 53 -11.26 -6.81 5.15
CA PHE A 53 -11.61 -6.48 6.54
C PHE A 53 -11.15 -5.09 6.94
N VAL A 54 -10.03 -4.61 6.39
CA VAL A 54 -9.49 -3.26 6.65
C VAL A 54 -10.30 -2.21 5.89
N GLY A 55 -10.50 -2.37 4.59
CA GLY A 55 -11.20 -1.38 3.77
C GLY A 55 -12.72 -1.49 3.85
N GLY A 56 -13.25 -2.64 3.45
CA GLY A 56 -14.69 -2.90 3.40
C GLY A 56 -15.33 -3.12 4.77
N GLY A 57 -14.53 -3.49 5.76
CA GLY A 57 -14.94 -3.57 7.17
C GLY A 57 -14.62 -2.27 7.90
N PHE A 58 -13.42 -2.20 8.48
CA PHE A 58 -13.03 -1.11 9.39
C PHE A 58 -13.18 0.26 8.75
N GLY A 59 -12.53 0.51 7.61
CA GLY A 59 -12.57 1.80 6.92
C GLY A 59 -13.99 2.23 6.55
N HIS A 60 -14.83 1.31 6.08
CA HIS A 60 -16.23 1.60 5.78
C HIS A 60 -17.01 2.02 7.03
N PHE A 61 -17.08 1.18 8.05
CA PHE A 61 -17.89 1.45 9.24
C PHE A 61 -17.31 2.58 10.12
N PHE A 62 -15.99 2.77 10.10
CA PHE A 62 -15.32 3.80 10.87
C PHE A 62 -15.38 5.17 10.19
N ALA A 63 -15.09 5.26 8.88
CA ALA A 63 -14.92 6.54 8.19
C ALA A 63 -16.07 6.94 7.26
N TYR A 64 -16.75 5.99 6.61
CA TYR A 64 -17.68 6.31 5.51
C TYR A 64 -19.15 6.09 5.83
N ALA A 65 -19.50 5.13 6.69
CA ALA A 65 -20.89 4.86 7.02
C ALA A 65 -21.57 6.13 7.57
N PRO A 66 -22.80 6.45 7.12
CA PRO A 66 -23.47 7.71 7.49
C PRO A 66 -23.93 7.75 8.96
N PHE A 67 -23.76 6.66 9.69
CA PHE A 67 -24.01 6.53 11.12
C PHE A 67 -23.01 5.55 11.73
N LYS A 68 -22.78 5.64 13.05
CA LYS A 68 -21.85 4.76 13.77
C LYS A 68 -22.58 3.54 14.29
N ILE A 69 -22.04 2.37 13.95
CA ILE A 69 -22.53 1.06 14.43
C ILE A 69 -21.42 0.48 15.31
N GLU A 70 -21.55 0.66 16.63
CA GLU A 70 -20.54 0.24 17.61
C GLU A 70 -20.08 -1.20 17.40
N TYR A 71 -21.01 -2.16 17.33
CA TYR A 71 -20.70 -3.57 17.09
C TYR A 71 -19.86 -3.82 15.83
N ALA A 72 -20.17 -3.13 14.72
CA ALA A 72 -19.45 -3.32 13.47
C ALA A 72 -18.05 -2.70 13.54
N ILE A 73 -17.95 -1.49 14.10
CA ILE A 73 -16.67 -0.81 14.31
C ILE A 73 -15.77 -1.67 15.20
N ASP A 74 -16.26 -2.15 16.34
CA ASP A 74 -15.50 -2.98 17.27
C ASP A 74 -15.01 -4.28 16.61
N ARG A 75 -15.91 -4.97 15.89
CA ARG A 75 -15.57 -6.21 15.18
C ARG A 75 -14.40 -5.99 14.21
N TYR A 76 -14.49 -4.98 13.35
CA TYR A 76 -13.48 -4.79 12.32
C TYR A 76 -12.23 -4.05 12.81
N ALA A 77 -12.35 -3.23 13.84
CA ALA A 77 -11.20 -2.65 14.52
C ALA A 77 -10.37 -3.72 15.22
N MET A 78 -11.02 -4.66 15.92
CA MET A 78 -10.35 -5.81 16.54
C MET A 78 -9.59 -6.65 15.52
N GLU A 79 -10.22 -6.99 14.39
CA GLU A 79 -9.56 -7.75 13.32
C GLU A 79 -8.43 -6.95 12.66
N THR A 80 -8.62 -5.65 12.43
CA THR A 80 -7.56 -4.78 11.87
C THR A 80 -6.35 -4.72 12.81
N LYS A 81 -6.56 -4.56 14.12
CA LYS A 81 -5.48 -4.60 15.14
C LYS A 81 -4.79 -5.96 15.18
N ARG A 82 -5.52 -7.07 14.99
CA ARG A 82 -4.92 -8.41 14.89
C ARG A 82 -4.01 -8.51 13.66
N GLN A 83 -4.44 -8.01 12.50
CA GLN A 83 -3.63 -8.01 11.28
C GLN A 83 -2.39 -7.12 11.40
N LEU A 84 -2.52 -5.93 12.01
CA LEU A 84 -1.40 -5.06 12.34
C LEU A 84 -0.40 -5.77 13.26
N HIS A 85 -0.88 -6.48 14.29
CA HIS A 85 -0.03 -7.24 15.21
C HIS A 85 0.69 -8.41 14.53
N VAL A 86 0.04 -9.13 13.61
CA VAL A 86 0.66 -10.18 12.80
C VAL A 86 1.84 -9.61 12.00
N LEU A 87 1.63 -8.48 11.31
CA LEU A 87 2.68 -7.84 10.52
C LEU A 87 3.81 -7.32 11.40
N ASP A 88 3.50 -6.61 12.48
CA ASP A 88 4.50 -6.02 13.36
C ASP A 88 5.39 -7.09 14.01
N THR A 89 4.78 -8.20 14.45
CA THR A 89 5.52 -9.34 15.02
C THR A 89 6.39 -10.02 13.95
N HIS A 90 5.87 -10.23 12.74
CA HIS A 90 6.64 -10.83 11.65
C HIS A 90 7.82 -9.94 11.22
N LEU A 91 7.65 -8.62 11.28
CA LEU A 91 8.65 -7.62 10.90
C LEU A 91 9.62 -7.29 12.04
N ALA A 92 9.52 -7.95 13.21
CA ALA A 92 10.37 -7.65 14.36
C ALA A 92 11.86 -7.88 14.05
N ASP A 93 12.17 -8.99 13.39
CA ASP A 93 13.52 -9.45 13.04
C ASP A 93 13.78 -9.50 11.52
N ARG A 94 12.82 -9.04 10.70
CA ARG A 94 12.92 -9.02 9.24
C ARG A 94 12.94 -7.61 8.68
N LYS A 95 13.68 -7.41 7.59
CA LYS A 95 13.73 -6.12 6.89
C LYS A 95 12.50 -5.91 6.01
N TYR A 96 12.06 -6.97 5.35
CA TYR A 96 10.86 -7.07 4.52
C TYR A 96 10.06 -8.33 4.92
N LEU A 97 8.94 -8.59 4.25
CA LEU A 97 8.15 -9.79 4.55
C LEU A 97 8.90 -11.09 4.26
N ILE A 98 9.83 -11.07 3.29
CA ILE A 98 10.62 -12.24 2.87
C ILE A 98 12.10 -12.00 3.20
N GLY A 99 12.40 -11.98 4.50
CA GLY A 99 13.76 -11.75 5.01
C GLY A 99 14.30 -10.36 4.63
N ASP A 100 15.37 -10.33 3.84
CA ASP A 100 16.04 -9.11 3.36
C ASP A 100 15.61 -8.68 1.95
N ASP A 101 14.78 -9.48 1.28
CA ASP A 101 14.36 -9.26 -0.10
C ASP A 101 13.02 -8.53 -0.17
N TYR A 102 12.97 -7.46 -0.96
CA TYR A 102 11.73 -6.75 -1.27
C TYR A 102 10.99 -7.47 -2.39
N THR A 103 9.76 -7.91 -2.11
CA THR A 103 8.98 -8.76 -3.03
C THR A 103 7.61 -8.18 -3.35
N ILE A 104 6.87 -8.83 -4.24
CA ILE A 104 5.46 -8.52 -4.49
C ILE A 104 4.57 -8.67 -3.24
N ALA A 105 4.99 -9.44 -2.23
CA ALA A 105 4.29 -9.50 -0.95
C ALA A 105 4.32 -8.12 -0.27
N ASP A 106 5.49 -7.47 -0.20
CA ASP A 106 5.60 -6.13 0.36
C ASP A 106 4.81 -5.11 -0.47
N MET A 107 4.86 -5.22 -1.80
CA MET A 107 4.14 -4.32 -2.72
C MET A 107 2.63 -4.35 -2.52
N VAL A 108 2.05 -5.52 -2.19
CA VAL A 108 0.60 -5.63 -2.01
C VAL A 108 0.16 -5.25 -0.60
N VAL A 109 1.01 -5.49 0.41
CA VAL A 109 0.72 -5.19 1.83
C VAL A 109 0.89 -3.69 2.11
N TRP A 110 1.96 -3.08 1.60
CA TRP A 110 2.36 -1.73 1.98
C TRP A 110 1.31 -0.64 1.70
N PRO A 111 0.61 -0.62 0.56
CA PRO A 111 -0.42 0.39 0.28
C PRO A 111 -1.56 0.39 1.30
N TRP A 112 -1.85 -0.75 1.92
CA TRP A 112 -2.93 -0.89 2.91
C TRP A 112 -2.45 -0.55 4.32
N TYR A 113 -1.47 -1.31 4.82
CA TYR A 113 -1.06 -1.19 6.21
C TYR A 113 -0.10 -0.02 6.43
N GLY A 114 0.79 0.26 5.47
CA GLY A 114 1.55 1.50 5.44
C GLY A 114 0.63 2.71 5.25
N GLY A 115 -0.44 2.57 4.48
CA GLY A 115 -1.49 3.58 4.34
C GLY A 115 -2.15 3.93 5.69
N LEU A 116 -2.50 2.93 6.52
CA LEU A 116 -3.00 3.15 7.88
C LEU A 116 -1.97 3.91 8.74
N ILE A 117 -0.71 3.47 8.75
CA ILE A 117 0.37 4.15 9.49
C ILE A 117 0.50 5.61 9.06
N ASN A 118 0.32 5.89 7.76
CA ASN A 118 0.41 7.21 7.15
C ASN A 118 -0.91 8.02 7.21
N GLY A 119 -1.91 7.58 7.97
CA GLY A 119 -3.10 8.37 8.30
C GLY A 119 -4.38 8.03 7.52
N ALA A 120 -4.43 6.89 6.82
CA ALA A 120 -5.68 6.45 6.20
C ALA A 120 -6.80 6.33 7.26
N TYR A 121 -7.99 6.82 6.90
CA TYR A 121 -9.18 6.87 7.75
C TYR A 121 -9.07 7.70 9.03
N ASP A 122 -7.99 8.49 9.20
CA ASP A 122 -7.70 9.22 10.45
C ASP A 122 -7.74 8.31 11.70
N ALA A 123 -7.31 7.06 11.53
CA ALA A 123 -7.49 6.00 12.51
C ALA A 123 -6.31 5.81 13.47
N ARG A 124 -5.34 6.73 13.46
CA ARG A 124 -4.03 6.55 14.14
C ARG A 124 -4.20 6.34 15.65
N GLU A 125 -4.94 7.24 16.29
CA GLU A 125 -5.21 7.16 17.73
C GLU A 125 -6.13 5.98 18.03
N PHE A 126 -7.21 5.83 17.27
CA PHE A 126 -8.23 4.80 17.50
C PHE A 126 -7.67 3.37 17.45
N LEU A 127 -6.82 3.07 16.47
CA LEU A 127 -6.17 1.76 16.35
C LEU A 127 -4.90 1.63 17.20
N ASN A 128 -4.46 2.69 17.88
CA ASN A 128 -3.22 2.79 18.64
C ASN A 128 -1.98 2.45 17.80
N LEU A 129 -1.86 3.07 16.62
CA LEU A 129 -0.85 2.67 15.63
C LEU A 129 0.61 2.89 16.08
N SER A 130 0.85 3.70 17.11
CA SER A 130 2.18 3.92 17.69
C SER A 130 2.79 2.70 18.37
N GLU A 131 2.00 1.66 18.66
CA GLU A 131 2.50 0.40 19.23
C GLU A 131 3.25 -0.46 18.19
N TYR A 132 2.91 -0.32 16.91
CA TYR A 132 3.44 -1.17 15.82
C TYR A 132 4.74 -0.59 15.24
N ARG A 133 5.80 -0.58 16.05
CA ARG A 133 7.09 0.07 15.73
C ARG A 133 7.82 -0.58 14.56
N HIS A 134 7.73 -1.91 14.42
CA HIS A 134 8.40 -2.64 13.35
C HIS A 134 7.69 -2.44 12.02
N LEU A 135 6.36 -2.39 12.05
CA LEU A 135 5.53 -2.03 10.92
C LEU A 135 5.78 -0.58 10.49
N GLU A 136 5.90 0.36 11.43
CA GLU A 136 6.24 1.75 11.13
C GLU A 136 7.64 1.87 10.48
N ARG A 137 8.64 1.15 11.00
CA ARG A 137 9.99 1.07 10.42
C ARG A 137 9.94 0.56 8.97
N TRP A 138 9.26 -0.56 8.75
CA TRP A 138 9.10 -1.15 7.42
C TRP A 138 8.36 -0.20 6.46
N THR A 139 7.33 0.49 6.96
CA THR A 139 6.57 1.47 6.18
C THR A 139 7.46 2.60 5.69
N LYS A 140 8.29 3.18 6.56
CA LYS A 140 9.24 4.25 6.23
C LYS A 140 10.31 3.77 5.22
N CYS A 141 10.90 2.59 5.47
CA CYS A 141 11.89 1.98 4.57
C CYS A 141 11.37 1.84 3.13
N ILE A 142 10.14 1.35 2.95
CA ILE A 142 9.54 1.21 1.61
C ILE A 142 9.19 2.58 1.00
N ALA A 143 8.71 3.53 1.81
CA ALA A 143 8.37 4.88 1.36
C ALA A 143 9.57 5.65 0.75
N GLU A 144 10.78 5.33 1.19
CA GLU A 144 12.01 5.97 0.68
C GLU A 144 12.34 5.57 -0.76
N ARG A 145 11.84 4.42 -1.23
CA ARG A 145 12.13 3.88 -2.57
C ARG A 145 11.57 4.81 -3.66
N LEU A 146 12.43 5.28 -4.56
CA LEU A 146 12.03 6.19 -5.64
C LEU A 146 10.89 5.63 -6.52
N ALA A 147 10.88 4.32 -6.76
CA ALA A 147 9.80 3.68 -7.51
C ALA A 147 8.44 3.74 -6.79
N VAL A 148 8.43 3.59 -5.46
CA VAL A 148 7.23 3.72 -4.63
C VAL A 148 6.74 5.17 -4.67
N LYS A 149 7.65 6.13 -4.46
CA LYS A 149 7.35 7.56 -4.56
C LYS A 149 6.68 7.94 -5.89
N ARG A 150 7.23 7.46 -7.01
CA ARG A 150 6.61 7.66 -8.34
C ARG A 150 5.27 6.95 -8.48
N GLY A 151 5.17 5.70 -8.03
CA GLY A 151 3.91 4.93 -8.12
C GLY A 151 2.76 5.57 -7.35
N CYS A 152 3.03 6.09 -6.14
CA CYS A 152 2.03 6.69 -5.25
C CYS A 152 1.35 7.94 -5.80
N ILE A 153 1.91 8.57 -6.83
CA ILE A 153 1.33 9.78 -7.41
C ILE A 153 0.55 9.54 -8.71
N VAL A 154 0.56 8.31 -9.25
CA VAL A 154 -0.13 7.96 -10.49
C VAL A 154 -1.59 7.61 -10.21
N ASN A 155 -2.51 8.13 -11.04
CA ASN A 155 -3.96 8.00 -10.91
C ASN A 155 -4.54 8.49 -9.58
N ARG A 156 -3.79 9.33 -8.86
CA ARG A 156 -4.29 9.95 -7.63
C ARG A 156 -5.30 11.04 -7.99
N SER A 157 -6.36 11.15 -7.19
CA SER A 157 -7.44 12.14 -7.38
C SER A 157 -7.43 13.27 -6.35
N THR A 158 -6.58 13.16 -5.33
CA THR A 158 -6.50 14.08 -4.19
C THR A 158 -5.04 14.47 -3.92
N GLY A 159 -4.85 15.70 -3.41
CA GLY A 159 -3.54 16.30 -3.14
C GLY A 159 -3.44 17.70 -3.73
N GLU A 160 -2.35 18.39 -3.39
CA GLU A 160 -2.06 19.72 -3.93
C GLU A 160 -1.90 19.65 -5.46
N PRO A 161 -2.45 20.60 -6.23
CA PRO A 161 -2.26 20.64 -7.68
C PRO A 161 -0.78 20.58 -8.07
N GLY A 162 -0.46 19.75 -9.07
CA GLY A 162 0.93 19.55 -9.49
C GLY A 162 1.74 18.60 -8.59
N THR A 163 1.15 18.01 -7.55
CA THR A 163 1.83 16.97 -6.75
C THR A 163 1.48 15.54 -7.15
N PHE A 164 0.61 15.39 -8.16
CA PHE A 164 0.17 14.09 -8.64
C PHE A 164 -0.16 14.07 -10.13
N LEU A 165 -0.22 12.86 -10.67
CA LEU A 165 -0.57 12.55 -12.06
C LEU A 165 -1.95 11.91 -12.12
N ARG A 166 -2.89 12.53 -12.85
CA ARG A 166 -4.21 11.91 -13.12
C ARG A 166 -4.06 10.67 -14.00
N GLU A 167 -3.13 10.73 -14.94
CA GLU A 167 -2.79 9.66 -15.87
C GLU A 167 -1.28 9.66 -16.10
N ARG A 168 -0.74 8.52 -16.48
CA ARG A 168 0.66 8.36 -16.88
C ARG A 168 0.70 7.67 -18.23
N HIS A 169 1.32 8.31 -19.21
CA HIS A 169 1.48 7.83 -20.58
C HIS A 169 2.96 7.70 -20.96
N ASP A 170 3.85 8.46 -20.32
CA ASP A 170 5.29 8.43 -20.56
C ASP A 170 6.10 8.56 -19.24
N ALA A 171 7.41 8.30 -19.28
CA ALA A 171 8.31 8.62 -18.16
C ALA A 171 8.46 10.13 -17.94
N ALA A 172 8.43 10.95 -19.00
CA ALA A 172 8.54 12.41 -18.93
C ALA A 172 7.36 13.08 -18.21
N ASP A 173 6.26 12.36 -17.96
CA ASP A 173 5.13 12.87 -17.19
C ASP A 173 5.52 13.22 -15.75
N PHE A 174 6.49 12.49 -15.17
CA PHE A 174 7.00 12.78 -13.83
C PHE A 174 7.74 14.11 -13.74
N ASP A 175 8.37 14.56 -14.84
CA ASP A 175 9.05 15.86 -14.89
C ASP A 175 8.04 17.01 -14.91
N ARG A 176 6.88 16.79 -15.56
CA ARG A 176 5.77 17.75 -15.63
C ARG A 176 5.03 17.88 -14.29
N ALA A 177 4.88 16.79 -13.55
CA ALA A 177 4.41 16.80 -12.15
C ALA A 177 5.46 17.37 -11.15
N GLY A 178 6.62 17.83 -11.62
CA GLY A 178 7.68 18.41 -10.80
C GLY A 178 7.91 19.92 -11.01
N GLN A 179 7.19 20.59 -11.92
CA GLN A 179 7.43 22.01 -12.26
C GLN A 179 7.09 23.04 -11.16
N GLY A 180 6.89 22.60 -9.91
CA GLY A 180 6.81 23.47 -8.73
C GLY A 180 7.68 23.06 -7.54
N GLN A 181 8.24 21.84 -7.51
CA GLN A 181 9.12 21.35 -6.43
C GLN A 181 9.73 20.00 -6.81
N SER A 182 10.98 19.75 -6.38
CA SER A 182 11.61 18.44 -6.57
C SER A 182 10.72 17.33 -6.00
N LEU A 183 10.77 16.11 -6.56
CA LEU A 183 10.03 14.94 -6.06
C LEU A 183 10.22 14.71 -4.55
N ASN A 184 11.35 15.15 -3.97
CA ASN A 184 11.58 15.11 -2.53
C ASN A 184 10.74 16.16 -1.76
N GLY A 185 10.55 17.38 -2.30
CA GLY A 185 9.74 18.43 -1.67
C GLY A 185 8.23 18.19 -1.68
N ILE A 186 7.73 17.39 -2.62
CA ILE A 186 6.32 16.96 -2.66
C ILE A 186 6.00 16.00 -1.50
N ILE A 187 6.98 15.17 -1.10
CA ILE A 187 6.80 14.11 -0.12
C ILE A 187 6.84 14.65 1.31
N ASP A 188 7.77 15.57 1.60
CA ASP A 188 7.90 16.19 2.92
C ASP A 188 6.66 17.03 3.31
N LYS A 189 5.96 17.61 2.33
CA LYS A 189 4.70 18.34 2.55
C LYS A 189 3.49 17.41 2.74
N GLN A 190 3.47 16.23 2.12
CA GLN A 190 2.35 15.30 2.26
C GLN A 190 2.36 14.58 3.62
N ALA A 191 3.52 14.42 4.27
CA ALA A 191 3.60 13.92 5.65
C ALA A 191 3.13 14.93 6.72
N SER A 192 2.89 16.18 6.33
CA SER A 192 2.54 17.30 7.23
C SER A 192 1.18 17.94 6.95
N ALA A 193 0.44 17.46 5.94
CA ALA A 193 -0.88 18.01 5.60
C ALA A 193 -1.97 17.46 6.54
N PRO A 194 -2.76 18.32 7.21
CA PRO A 194 -3.89 17.87 8.03
C PRO A 194 -4.97 17.23 7.16
N PRO A 195 -5.74 16.26 7.68
CA PRO A 195 -6.78 15.59 6.91
C PRO A 195 -7.81 16.60 6.41
N ALA A 196 -8.24 16.41 5.15
CA ALA A 196 -9.31 17.20 4.56
C ALA A 196 -10.56 17.04 5.45
N ARG A 197 -10.99 18.15 6.07
CA ARG A 197 -12.24 18.18 6.83
C ARG A 197 -13.37 17.79 5.89
N SER A 198 -14.00 16.66 6.18
CA SER A 198 -15.30 16.31 5.61
C SER A 198 -16.30 17.38 6.02
N GLY A 199 -16.81 18.15 5.04
CA GLY A 199 -18.02 18.94 5.19
C GLY A 199 -19.27 18.07 5.14
#